data_AF-A0A5C4MFM1-F1
#
_entry.id   AF-A0A5C4MFM1-F1
#
_cell.length_a   1.000
_cell.length_b   1.000
_cell.length_c   1.000
_cell.angle_alpha   90.00
_cell.angle_beta   90.00
_cell.angle_gamma   90.00
#
_symmetry.space_group_name_H-M   'P 1'
#
loop_
_entity.id
_entity.type
_entity.pdbx_description
1 polymer ?
#
loop_
_entity_poly.entity_id
_entity_poly.type
_entity_poly.pdbx_seq_one_letter_code
_entity_poly.pdbx_strand_id
1 'polypeptide(L)'
;MNIDMAVLRTLEHEKDLPLDVVVTAIEQALLVAYHRTPGARSNARVELDRRSGRVIVWARDRVESEEGFALTEEFEDTPDDFGRIAATTAKQIILQRLRDAEDEQRFGEFSAREGDIVSGVIQQGREPGDVLVDLGRVEALLPMAERVPGEPYEHGERIKALVTSVRRGPRGPQVQVSRTHP
;
A
#
# COMPACT_ATOMS: atom_id res chain seq x y z
N MET A 1 17.33 5.06 -18.92
CA MET A 1 15.86 5.15 -19.04
C MET A 1 15.35 5.74 -17.73
N ASN A 2 14.51 6.77 -17.78
CA ASN A 2 14.12 7.56 -16.61
C ASN A 2 12.77 7.09 -16.07
N ILE A 3 12.53 7.30 -14.78
CA ILE A 3 11.20 7.16 -14.19
C ILE A 3 10.30 8.25 -14.77
N ASP A 4 9.07 7.89 -15.17
CA ASP A 4 8.09 8.84 -15.68
C ASP A 4 7.55 9.72 -14.53
N MET A 5 8.10 10.93 -14.43
CA MET A 5 7.70 11.90 -13.42
C MET A 5 6.30 12.49 -13.65
N ALA A 6 5.71 12.35 -14.85
CA ALA A 6 4.36 12.85 -15.10
C ALA A 6 3.34 12.11 -14.25
N VAL A 7 3.48 10.78 -14.14
CA VAL A 7 2.61 9.93 -13.31
C VAL A 7 2.70 10.31 -11.83
N LEU A 8 3.91 10.58 -11.35
CA LEU A 8 4.15 10.95 -9.96
C LEU A 8 3.53 12.30 -9.61
N ARG A 9 3.54 13.27 -10.53
CA ARG A 9 2.89 14.58 -10.34
C ARG A 9 1.37 14.49 -10.39
N THR A 10 0.81 13.58 -11.19
CA THR A 10 -0.64 13.34 -11.18
C THR A 10 -1.09 12.81 -9.81
N LEU A 11 -0.31 11.90 -9.19
CA LEU A 11 -0.63 11.39 -7.86
C LEU A 11 -0.65 12.49 -6.79
N GLU A 12 0.29 13.42 -6.87
CA GLU A 12 0.35 14.56 -5.95
C GLU A 12 -0.93 15.42 -6.03
N HIS A 13 -1.40 15.71 -7.24
CA HIS A 13 -2.58 16.54 -7.43
C HIS A 13 -3.92 15.84 -7.17
N GLU A 14 -4.06 14.58 -7.57
CA GLU A 14 -5.36 13.89 -7.50
C GLU A 14 -5.64 13.22 -6.15
N LYS A 15 -4.59 12.85 -5.41
CA LYS A 15 -4.71 11.94 -4.25
C LYS A 15 -4.08 12.47 -2.97
N ASP A 16 -3.68 13.75 -2.96
CA ASP A 16 -3.06 14.42 -1.80
C ASP A 16 -1.88 13.62 -1.22
N LEU A 17 -1.14 12.95 -2.11
CA LEU A 17 0.05 12.15 -1.78
C LEU A 17 1.28 13.01 -2.03
N PRO A 18 1.98 13.50 -0.99
CA PRO A 18 3.15 14.35 -1.18
C PRO A 18 4.19 13.63 -2.03
N LEU A 19 4.68 14.29 -3.07
CA LEU A 19 5.66 13.72 -4.00
C LEU A 19 6.88 13.14 -3.26
N ASP A 20 7.30 13.81 -2.19
CA ASP A 20 8.43 13.43 -1.35
C ASP A 20 8.24 12.03 -0.72
N VAL A 21 7.03 11.72 -0.24
CA VAL A 21 6.74 10.41 0.37
C VAL A 21 6.87 9.30 -0.67
N VAL A 22 6.42 9.56 -1.91
CA VAL A 22 6.48 8.59 -2.99
C VAL A 22 7.92 8.41 -3.47
N VAL A 23 8.66 9.50 -3.65
CA VAL A 23 10.07 9.48 -4.06
C VAL A 23 10.92 8.72 -3.05
N THR A 24 10.80 9.01 -1.75
CA THR A 24 11.53 8.28 -0.70
C THR A 24 11.17 6.80 -0.68
N ALA A 25 9.90 6.45 -0.89
CA ALA A 25 9.48 5.04 -0.97
C ALA A 25 10.11 4.32 -2.18
N ILE A 26 10.23 5.00 -3.32
CA ILE A 26 10.90 4.47 -4.50
C ILE A 26 12.39 4.29 -4.22
N GLU A 27 13.07 5.28 -3.67
CA GLU A 27 14.50 5.19 -3.32
C GLU A 27 14.79 4.02 -2.38
N GLN A 28 13.97 3.82 -1.35
CA GLN A 28 14.08 2.68 -0.44
C GLN A 28 13.87 1.34 -1.15
N ALA A 29 12.85 1.23 -2.00
CA ALA A 29 12.58 0.01 -2.75
C ALA A 29 13.70 -0.31 -3.75
N LEU A 30 14.29 0.72 -4.35
CA LEU A 30 15.43 0.58 -5.24
C LEU A 30 16.70 0.22 -4.51
N LEU A 31 16.92 0.73 -3.29
CA LEU A 31 18.04 0.30 -2.46
C LEU A 31 17.96 -1.20 -2.15
N VAL A 32 16.76 -1.70 -1.81
CA VAL A 32 16.52 -3.13 -1.61
C VAL A 32 16.78 -3.92 -2.90
N ALA A 33 16.40 -3.39 -4.06
CA ALA A 33 16.67 -4.02 -5.35
C ALA A 33 18.18 -4.04 -5.67
N TYR A 34 18.90 -2.95 -5.39
CA TYR A 34 20.33 -2.85 -5.58
C TYR A 34 21.08 -3.88 -4.74
N HIS A 35 20.74 -4.06 -3.46
CA HIS A 35 21.37 -5.08 -2.61
C HIS A 35 21.16 -6.53 -3.07
N ARG A 36 20.24 -6.79 -4.01
CA ARG A 36 20.06 -8.11 -4.64
C ARG A 36 20.92 -8.30 -5.89
N THR A 37 21.54 -7.23 -6.39
CA THR A 37 22.44 -7.27 -7.54
C THR A 37 23.81 -7.83 -7.12
N PRO A 38 24.46 -8.67 -7.94
CA PRO A 38 25.82 -9.11 -7.68
C PRO A 38 26.79 -7.92 -7.54
N GLY A 39 27.66 -7.96 -6.54
CA GLY A 39 28.66 -6.91 -6.31
C GLY A 39 28.17 -5.69 -5.52
N ALA A 40 26.90 -5.68 -5.09
CA ALA A 40 26.34 -4.58 -4.32
C ALA A 40 27.13 -4.29 -3.03
N ARG A 41 27.33 -3.01 -2.74
CA ARG A 41 27.95 -2.51 -1.52
C ARG A 41 26.95 -2.42 -0.39
N SER A 42 27.41 -2.65 0.83
CA SER A 42 26.57 -2.59 2.03
C SER A 42 26.16 -1.17 2.39
N ASN A 43 27.05 -0.19 2.20
CA ASN A 43 26.77 1.23 2.43
C ASN A 43 26.42 1.89 1.10
N ALA A 44 25.14 1.82 0.73
CA ALA A 44 24.64 2.49 -0.46
C ALA A 44 23.38 3.30 -0.14
N ARG A 45 23.15 4.36 -0.92
CA ARG A 45 21.89 5.10 -0.96
C ARG A 45 21.48 5.30 -2.41
N VAL A 46 20.18 5.34 -2.64
CA VAL A 46 19.63 5.63 -3.97
C VAL A 46 19.06 7.04 -3.95
N GLU A 47 19.31 7.78 -5.02
CA GLU A 47 18.79 9.12 -5.22
C GLU A 47 17.97 9.17 -6.52
N LEU A 48 16.74 9.68 -6.43
CA LEU A 48 15.85 9.91 -7.55
C LEU A 48 15.67 11.40 -7.81
N ASP A 49 16.18 11.88 -8.95
CA ASP A 49 15.97 13.26 -9.39
C ASP A 49 14.48 13.51 -9.72
N ARG A 50 13.87 14.44 -8.99
CA ARG A 50 12.43 14.79 -9.08
C ARG A 50 12.03 15.52 -10.35
N ARG A 51 13.00 15.98 -11.15
CA ARG A 51 12.78 16.71 -12.39
C ARG A 51 13.01 15.81 -13.60
N SER A 52 14.12 15.09 -13.61
CA SER A 52 14.54 14.27 -14.74
C SER A 52 14.13 12.81 -14.63
N GLY A 53 13.77 12.33 -13.42
CA GLY A 53 13.50 10.92 -13.15
C GLY A 53 14.75 10.04 -13.22
N ARG A 54 15.95 10.64 -13.13
CA ARG A 54 17.22 9.91 -13.15
C ARG A 54 17.43 9.27 -11.78
N VAL A 55 17.79 7.98 -11.79
CA VAL A 55 18.17 7.24 -10.60
C VAL A 55 19.69 7.11 -10.57
N ILE A 56 20.30 7.42 -9.42
CA ILE A 56 21.72 7.24 -9.17
C ILE A 56 21.87 6.42 -7.88
N VAL A 57 22.75 5.41 -7.92
CA VAL A 57 23.16 4.69 -6.71
C VAL A 57 24.50 5.23 -6.26
N TRP A 58 24.53 5.78 -5.05
CA TRP A 58 25.74 6.21 -4.37
C TRP A 58 26.20 5.13 -3.41
N ALA A 59 27.46 4.69 -3.53
CA ALA A 59 28.04 3.69 -2.65
C ALA A 59 29.27 4.24 -1.91
N ARG A 60 29.56 3.63 -0.76
CA ARG A 60 30.75 3.89 0.05
C ARG A 60 31.38 2.56 0.44
N ASP A 61 32.69 2.47 0.28
CA ASP A 61 33.44 1.30 0.73
C ASP A 61 33.87 1.48 2.18
N ARG A 62 33.93 0.36 2.90
CA ARG A 62 34.45 0.32 4.27
C ARG A 62 35.95 0.08 4.20
N VAL A 63 36.71 0.99 4.78
CA VAL A 63 38.18 0.92 4.86
C VAL A 63 38.64 0.86 6.31
N GLU A 64 39.74 0.17 6.56
CA GLU A 64 40.39 0.18 7.86
C GLU A 64 41.10 1.53 8.07
N SER A 65 40.99 2.07 9.29
CA SER A 65 41.58 3.33 9.70
C SER A 65 42.24 3.16 11.07
N GLU A 66 43.11 4.09 11.46
CA GLU A 66 43.79 4.09 12.77
C GLU A 66 42.81 4.07 13.96
N GLU A 67 41.59 4.57 13.76
CA GLU A 67 40.50 4.59 14.76
C GLU A 67 39.50 3.42 14.59
N GLY A 68 39.81 2.44 13.75
CA GLY A 68 38.98 1.26 13.48
C GLY A 68 38.51 1.21 12.03
N PHE A 69 37.30 1.70 11.75
CA PHE A 69 36.72 1.65 10.40
C PHE A 69 36.20 3.01 9.97
N ALA A 70 36.53 3.39 8.74
CA ALA A 70 36.02 4.59 8.08
C ALA A 70 35.26 4.21 6.79
N LEU A 71 34.45 5.14 6.30
CA LEU A 71 33.79 5.05 5.00
C LEU A 71 34.51 5.96 4.01
N THR A 72 34.69 5.49 2.77
CA THR A 72 35.22 6.31 1.68
C THR A 72 34.29 7.47 1.32
N GLU A 73 34.73 8.34 0.42
CA GLU A 73 33.83 9.26 -0.28
C GLU A 73 32.78 8.49 -1.08
N GLU A 74 31.64 9.13 -1.33
CA GLU A 74 30.57 8.56 -2.16
C GLU A 74 31.02 8.51 -3.62
N PHE A 75 30.78 7.37 -4.27
CA PHE A 75 30.97 7.22 -5.71
C PHE A 75 29.72 6.62 -6.36
N GLU A 76 29.54 6.88 -7.65
CA GLU A 76 28.42 6.33 -8.43
C GLU A 76 28.69 4.84 -8.71
N ASP A 77 27.83 3.97 -8.16
CA ASP A 77 27.86 2.52 -8.35
C ASP A 77 26.54 2.03 -8.97
N THR A 78 25.95 2.87 -9.84
CA THR A 78 24.70 2.54 -10.54
C THR A 78 24.97 1.36 -11.50
N PRO A 79 24.35 0.19 -11.31
CA PRO A 79 24.57 -0.93 -12.21
C PRO A 79 24.06 -0.65 -13.62
N ASP A 80 24.65 -1.33 -14.61
CA ASP A 80 24.11 -1.34 -15.97
C ASP A 80 22.67 -1.88 -15.97
N ASP A 81 21.81 -1.31 -16.83
CA ASP A 81 20.37 -1.63 -16.91
C ASP A 81 19.53 -1.41 -15.63
N PHE A 82 20.09 -0.81 -14.58
CA PHE A 82 19.35 -0.52 -13.34
C PHE A 82 18.13 0.39 -13.58
N GLY A 83 18.13 1.18 -14.65
CA GLY A 83 16.98 1.97 -15.10
C GLY A 83 15.71 1.16 -15.40
N ARG A 84 15.83 -0.09 -15.87
CA ARG A 84 14.66 -0.96 -16.11
C ARG A 84 14.06 -1.46 -14.80
N ILE A 85 14.93 -1.85 -13.86
CA ILE A 85 14.53 -2.23 -12.50
C ILE A 85 13.87 -1.03 -11.83
N ALA A 86 14.46 0.17 -12.00
CA ALA A 86 13.94 1.43 -11.51
C ALA A 86 12.52 1.72 -11.99
N ALA A 87 12.28 1.66 -13.30
CA ALA A 87 10.96 1.91 -13.86
C ALA A 87 9.90 0.92 -13.35
N THR A 88 10.24 -0.37 -13.27
CA THR A 88 9.29 -1.42 -12.84
C THR A 88 8.94 -1.28 -11.37
N THR A 89 9.95 -1.10 -10.52
CA THR A 89 9.77 -0.89 -9.08
C THR A 89 9.02 0.40 -8.80
N ALA A 90 9.37 1.50 -9.49
CA ALA A 90 8.66 2.77 -9.35
C ALA A 90 7.17 2.62 -9.67
N LYS A 91 6.83 1.97 -10.79
CA LYS A 91 5.44 1.68 -11.15
C LYS A 91 4.71 0.88 -10.07
N GLN A 92 5.36 -0.12 -9.49
CA GLN A 92 4.78 -0.94 -8.43
C GLN A 92 4.52 -0.12 -7.16
N ILE A 93 5.49 0.69 -6.73
CA ILE A 93 5.36 1.55 -5.54
C ILE A 93 4.28 2.61 -5.75
N ILE A 94 4.23 3.24 -6.94
CA ILE A 94 3.17 4.17 -7.34
C ILE A 94 1.79 3.52 -7.19
N LEU A 95 1.60 2.34 -7.78
CA LEU A 95 0.32 1.62 -7.70
C LEU A 95 -0.03 1.20 -6.26
N GLN A 96 0.97 0.83 -5.47
CA GLN A 96 0.78 0.51 -4.06
C GLN A 96 0.35 1.75 -3.26
N ARG A 97 1.04 2.88 -3.41
CA ARG A 97 0.70 4.14 -2.73
C ARG A 97 -0.67 4.65 -3.11
N LEU A 98 -1.05 4.50 -4.37
CA LEU A 98 -2.41 4.82 -4.83
C LEU A 98 -3.46 3.98 -4.10
N ARG A 99 -3.23 2.66 -3.98
CA ARG A 99 -4.13 1.77 -3.24
C ARG A 99 -4.18 2.12 -1.76
N ASP A 100 -3.03 2.35 -1.13
CA ASP A 100 -2.96 2.72 0.29
C ASP A 100 -3.75 4.00 0.58
N ALA A 101 -3.65 5.01 -0.30
CA ALA A 101 -4.41 6.25 -0.17
C ALA A 101 -5.92 6.04 -0.35
N GLU A 102 -6.34 5.22 -1.31
CA GLU A 102 -7.74 4.85 -1.47
C GLU A 102 -8.27 4.09 -0.25
N ASP A 103 -7.47 3.18 0.30
CA ASP A 103 -7.84 2.39 1.47
C ASP A 103 -7.97 3.25 2.73
N GLU A 104 -7.08 4.24 2.91
CA GLU A 104 -7.19 5.20 4.01
C GLU A 104 -8.41 6.10 3.87
N GLN A 105 -8.74 6.55 2.64
CA GLN A 105 -9.96 7.30 2.37
C GLN A 105 -11.23 6.48 2.71
N ARG A 106 -11.28 5.22 2.25
CA ARG A 106 -12.38 4.29 2.57
C ARG A 106 -12.47 4.05 4.08
N PHE A 107 -11.34 3.81 4.74
CA PHE A 107 -11.29 3.63 6.20
C PHE A 107 -11.89 4.83 6.93
N GLY A 108 -11.51 6.06 6.56
CA GLY A 108 -12.07 7.27 7.13
C GLY A 108 -13.59 7.39 6.95
N GLU A 109 -14.11 7.07 5.76
CA GLU A 109 -15.56 7.11 5.49
C GLU A 109 -16.34 6.13 6.38
N PHE A 110 -15.87 4.89 6.52
CA PHE A 110 -16.59 3.86 7.28
C PHE A 110 -16.36 3.96 8.79
N SER A 111 -15.18 4.39 9.24
CA SER A 111 -14.92 4.63 10.66
C SER A 111 -15.82 5.74 11.22
N ALA A 112 -16.16 6.74 10.42
CA ALA A 112 -17.14 7.77 10.79
C ALA A 112 -18.59 7.25 10.88
N ARG A 113 -18.88 6.08 10.31
CA ARG A 113 -20.21 5.41 10.33
C ARG A 113 -20.27 4.24 11.31
N GLU A 114 -19.30 4.10 12.19
CA GLU A 114 -19.34 3.08 13.24
C GLU A 114 -20.53 3.36 14.17
N GLY A 115 -21.40 2.36 14.36
CA GLY A 115 -22.68 2.52 15.07
C GLY A 115 -23.87 2.92 14.19
N ASP A 116 -23.67 3.16 12.88
CA ASP A 116 -24.77 3.43 11.96
C ASP A 116 -25.28 2.16 11.27
N ILE A 117 -26.56 2.17 10.88
CA ILE A 117 -27.16 1.13 10.04
C ILE A 117 -26.85 1.43 8.58
N VAL A 118 -26.13 0.51 7.94
CA VAL A 118 -25.80 0.56 6.51
C VAL A 118 -26.64 -0.46 5.73
N SER A 119 -26.91 -0.16 4.47
CA SER A 119 -27.55 -1.10 3.54
C SER A 119 -26.52 -1.57 2.51
N GLY A 120 -26.53 -2.86 2.22
CA GLY A 120 -25.67 -3.47 1.22
C GLY A 120 -26.32 -4.68 0.56
N VAL A 121 -25.54 -5.34 -0.30
CA VAL A 121 -25.94 -6.55 -1.03
C VAL A 121 -25.12 -7.73 -0.53
N ILE A 122 -25.76 -8.85 -0.22
CA ILE A 122 -25.07 -10.04 0.26
C ILE A 122 -24.21 -10.63 -0.88
N GLN A 123 -22.93 -10.79 -0.61
CA GLN A 123 -21.95 -11.42 -1.48
C GLN A 123 -21.61 -12.83 -0.97
N GLN A 124 -21.28 -13.72 -1.90
CA GLN A 124 -20.84 -15.06 -1.55
C GLN A 124 -19.42 -14.99 -0.97
N GLY A 125 -19.24 -15.46 0.27
CA GLY A 125 -17.95 -15.52 0.94
C GLY A 125 -16.95 -16.46 0.25
N ARG A 126 -15.66 -16.30 0.58
CA ARG A 126 -14.59 -17.16 0.05
C ARG A 126 -14.55 -18.53 0.73
N GLU A 127 -14.99 -18.59 1.97
CA GLU A 127 -15.09 -19.81 2.76
C GLU A 127 -16.57 -20.21 2.94
N PRO A 128 -16.88 -21.52 2.98
CA PRO A 128 -18.24 -21.99 3.29
C PRO A 128 -18.67 -21.48 4.66
N GLY A 129 -19.64 -20.58 4.68
CA GLY A 129 -20.17 -19.99 5.91
C GLY A 129 -19.81 -18.53 6.12
N ASP A 130 -18.90 -17.95 5.34
CA ASP A 130 -18.69 -16.50 5.33
C ASP A 130 -19.82 -15.80 4.58
N VAL A 131 -20.38 -14.78 5.23
CA VAL A 131 -21.36 -13.88 4.61
C VAL A 131 -20.70 -12.52 4.53
N LEU A 132 -20.47 -12.09 3.30
CA LEU A 132 -19.96 -10.75 3.00
C LEU A 132 -21.12 -9.87 2.57
N VAL A 133 -21.05 -8.58 2.89
CA VAL A 133 -22.05 -7.58 2.52
C VAL A 133 -21.33 -6.47 1.76
N ASP A 134 -21.62 -6.34 0.48
CA ASP A 134 -21.11 -5.27 -0.35
C ASP A 134 -21.84 -3.95 -0.02
N LEU A 135 -21.08 -2.99 0.50
CA LEU A 135 -21.55 -1.63 0.81
C LEU A 135 -21.27 -0.65 -0.36
N GLY A 136 -20.91 -1.17 -1.53
CA GLY A 136 -20.59 -0.45 -2.77
C GLY A 136 -19.13 -0.03 -2.88
N ARG A 137 -18.50 0.39 -1.77
CA ARG A 137 -17.08 0.80 -1.73
C ARG A 137 -16.17 -0.17 -0.98
N VAL A 138 -16.73 -0.96 -0.07
CA VAL A 138 -16.03 -1.93 0.77
C VAL A 138 -16.93 -3.14 1.00
N GLU A 139 -16.33 -4.31 1.15
CA GLU A 139 -17.01 -5.51 1.61
C GLU A 139 -16.95 -5.57 3.13
N ALA A 140 -18.11 -5.70 3.76
CA ALA A 140 -18.22 -5.91 5.20
C ALA A 140 -18.42 -7.39 5.51
N LEU A 141 -17.81 -7.86 6.59
CA LEU A 141 -17.99 -9.21 7.11
C LEU A 141 -19.17 -9.25 8.07
N LEU A 142 -20.11 -10.16 7.83
CA LEU A 142 -21.17 -10.52 8.78
C LEU A 142 -20.81 -11.88 9.41
N PRO A 143 -20.14 -11.90 10.57
CA PRO A 143 -19.71 -13.15 11.21
C PRO A 143 -20.91 -13.93 11.73
N MET A 144 -20.77 -15.25 11.82
CA MET A 144 -21.85 -16.15 12.24
C MET A 144 -22.46 -15.78 13.61
N ALA A 145 -21.66 -15.27 14.54
CA ALA A 145 -22.11 -14.85 15.87
C ALA A 145 -23.00 -13.59 15.86
N GLU A 146 -22.96 -12.79 14.79
CA GLU A 146 -23.70 -11.53 14.66
C GLU A 146 -24.89 -11.65 13.68
N ARG A 147 -25.23 -12.89 13.30
CA ARG A 147 -26.35 -13.23 12.43
C ARG A 147 -27.59 -13.53 13.25
N VAL A 148 -28.75 -13.16 12.70
CA VAL A 148 -30.04 -13.51 13.27
C VAL A 148 -30.29 -15.00 13.05
N PRO A 149 -30.53 -15.78 14.12
CA PRO A 149 -30.86 -17.19 13.98
C PRO A 149 -32.11 -17.40 13.12
N GLY A 150 -31.99 -18.21 12.06
CA GLY A 150 -33.09 -18.54 11.16
C GLY A 150 -33.34 -17.54 10.02
N GLU A 151 -32.61 -16.42 9.94
CA GLU A 151 -32.64 -15.52 8.78
C GLU A 151 -31.82 -16.11 7.63
N PRO A 152 -32.38 -16.23 6.41
CA PRO A 152 -31.59 -16.64 5.24
C PRO A 152 -30.66 -15.50 4.81
N TYR A 153 -29.46 -15.85 4.36
CA TYR A 153 -28.48 -14.91 3.81
C TYR A 153 -28.13 -15.32 2.39
N GLU A 154 -29.07 -15.10 1.46
CA GLU A 154 -28.89 -15.49 0.06
C GLU A 154 -28.08 -14.45 -0.71
N HIS A 155 -27.20 -14.93 -1.58
CA HIS A 155 -26.40 -14.06 -2.44
C HIS A 155 -27.29 -13.20 -3.35
N GLY A 156 -26.99 -11.90 -3.41
CA GLY A 156 -27.72 -10.92 -4.23
C GLY A 156 -28.86 -10.22 -3.50
N GLU A 157 -29.23 -10.67 -2.30
CA GLU A 157 -30.26 -10.01 -1.51
C GLU A 157 -29.75 -8.74 -0.83
N ARG A 158 -30.65 -7.78 -0.62
CA ARG A 158 -30.34 -6.55 0.12
C ARG A 158 -30.54 -6.77 1.61
N ILE A 159 -29.55 -6.37 2.38
CA ILE A 159 -29.57 -6.46 3.84
C ILE A 159 -29.27 -5.08 4.45
N LYS A 160 -29.84 -4.83 5.62
CA LYS A 160 -29.48 -3.70 6.49
C LYS A 160 -28.78 -4.24 7.72
N ALA A 161 -27.58 -3.78 8.01
CA ALA A 161 -26.81 -4.23 9.15
C ALA A 161 -26.15 -3.04 9.85
N LEU A 162 -25.94 -3.17 11.16
CA LEU A 162 -25.24 -2.18 11.97
C LEU A 162 -23.73 -2.35 11.78
N VAL A 163 -22.98 -1.27 11.55
CA VAL A 163 -21.52 -1.32 11.56
C VAL A 163 -21.02 -1.42 13.00
N THR A 164 -20.41 -2.55 13.36
CA THR A 164 -19.95 -2.80 14.75
C THR A 164 -18.48 -2.50 14.96
N SER A 165 -17.65 -2.65 13.94
CA SER A 165 -16.24 -2.21 14.02
C SER A 165 -15.65 -1.99 12.64
N VAL A 166 -14.72 -1.05 12.56
CA VAL A 166 -13.92 -0.79 11.36
C VAL A 166 -12.45 -0.86 11.72
N ARG A 167 -11.69 -1.73 11.05
CA ARG A 167 -10.27 -1.98 11.34
C ARG A 167 -9.43 -1.88 10.08
N ARG A 168 -8.16 -1.51 10.24
CA ARG A 168 -7.19 -1.58 9.13
C ARG A 168 -6.71 -3.02 8.96
N GLY A 169 -6.90 -3.58 7.76
CA GLY A 169 -6.45 -4.91 7.40
C GLY A 169 -5.34 -4.90 6.35
N PRO A 170 -4.72 -6.06 6.07
CA PRO A 170 -3.65 -6.18 5.08
C PRO A 170 -4.12 -6.02 3.63
N ARG A 171 -5.43 -5.95 3.38
CA ARG A 171 -6.05 -5.79 2.05
C ARG A 171 -7.07 -4.65 2.05
N GLY A 172 -6.80 -3.60 2.81
CA GLY A 172 -7.69 -2.45 2.98
C GLY A 172 -8.53 -2.52 4.26
N PRO A 173 -9.51 -1.61 4.42
CA PRO A 173 -10.36 -1.55 5.59
C PRO A 173 -11.23 -2.81 5.70
N GLN A 174 -11.23 -3.41 6.88
CA GLN A 174 -12.12 -4.50 7.26
C GLN A 174 -13.27 -3.94 8.07
N VAL A 175 -14.47 -4.00 7.51
CA VAL A 175 -15.70 -3.58 8.17
C VAL A 175 -16.40 -4.83 8.71
N GLN A 176 -16.77 -4.81 9.98
CA GLN A 176 -17.63 -5.84 10.56
C GLN A 176 -19.03 -5.27 10.76
N VAL A 177 -20.03 -6.05 10.38
CA VAL A 177 -21.44 -5.68 10.55
C VAL A 177 -22.18 -6.70 11.38
N SER A 178 -23.29 -6.28 11.98
CA SER A 178 -24.16 -7.12 12.79
C SER A 178 -25.64 -6.90 12.48
N ARG A 179 -26.41 -7.95 12.65
CA ARG A 179 -27.88 -7.94 12.61
C ARG A 179 -28.51 -8.15 13.98
N THR A 180 -27.72 -8.53 14.98
CA THR A 180 -28.17 -8.90 16.33
C THR A 180 -27.68 -7.96 17.41
N HIS A 181 -26.83 -6.98 17.06
CA HIS A 181 -26.37 -5.99 18.03
C HIS A 181 -27.56 -5.21 18.61
N PRO A 182 -27.57 -4.97 19.93
CA PRO A 182 -28.66 -4.30 20.64
C PRO A 182 -28.77 -2.80 20.34
#